data_AF-A0A1X0QVT9-F1
#
_entry.id   AF-A0A1X0QVT9-F1
#
_cell.length_a   1.000
_cell.length_b   1.000
_cell.length_c   1.000
_cell.angle_alpha   90.00
_cell.angle_beta   90.00
_cell.angle_gamma   90.00
#
_symmetry.space_group_name_H-M   'P 1'
#
loop_
_entity.id
_entity.type
_entity.pdbx_description
1 polymer ?
#
loop_
_entity_poly.entity_id
_entity_poly.type
_entity_poly.pdbx_seq_one_letter_code
_entity_poly.pdbx_strand_id
1 'polypeptide(L)'
;MHQQMLYYHHQQQQQQQPQPQQQPAYIHDYYYYPQQHYMSSPPFGLEGSPNMAEKAQKRAEHNAIERQRREVLNTKFQQLALSLPNLQHDRRPSKGTIIERTLEYVKQTVQKEQEFKYQIDQLRKANRTLFLQMASLSDDDLEDDDEQISNTPEGDCDDTFSCKSSITSSPTLSDLPILMTTDFQNNNHLIV
;
A
#
# COMPACT_ATOMS: atom_id res chain seq x y z
N MET A 1 29.76 0.47 -65.11
CA MET A 1 29.96 0.32 -63.65
C MET A 1 29.29 1.44 -62.85
N HIS A 2 29.66 2.72 -63.00
CA HIS A 2 29.08 3.82 -62.21
C HIS A 2 27.56 4.01 -62.41
N GLN A 3 27.08 3.89 -63.65
CA GLN A 3 25.65 4.03 -63.96
C GLN A 3 24.80 2.89 -63.37
N GLN A 4 25.36 1.70 -63.22
CA GLN A 4 24.69 0.56 -62.59
C GLN A 4 24.63 0.70 -61.06
N MET A 5 25.65 1.32 -60.46
CA MET A 5 25.66 1.69 -59.04
C MET A 5 24.62 2.77 -58.72
N LEU A 6 24.48 3.80 -59.56
CA LEU A 6 23.45 4.83 -59.38
C LEU A 6 22.04 4.25 -59.51
N TYR A 7 21.83 3.32 -60.44
CA TYR A 7 20.55 2.62 -60.59
C TYR A 7 20.21 1.79 -59.35
N TYR A 8 21.18 1.02 -58.82
CA TYR A 8 20.99 0.24 -57.59
C TYR A 8 20.77 1.14 -56.35
N HIS A 9 21.49 2.25 -56.27
CA HIS A 9 21.34 3.20 -55.16
C HIS A 9 19.98 3.91 -55.20
N HIS A 10 19.48 4.26 -56.39
CA HIS A 10 18.16 4.86 -56.56
C HIS A 10 17.03 3.86 -56.27
N GLN A 11 17.19 2.58 -56.64
CA GLN A 11 16.21 1.53 -56.36
C GLN A 11 16.11 1.20 -54.85
N GLN A 12 17.22 1.27 -54.11
CA GLN A 12 17.23 1.12 -52.65
C GLN A 12 16.57 2.29 -51.92
N GLN A 13 16.66 3.53 -52.45
CA GLN A 13 15.98 4.69 -51.86
C GLN A 13 14.45 4.64 -52.01
N GLN A 14 13.91 3.99 -53.06
CA GLN A 14 12.46 3.85 -53.23
C GLN A 14 11.82 2.82 -52.26
N GLN A 15 12.60 1.86 -51.73
CA GLN A 15 12.10 0.89 -50.75
C GLN A 15 12.06 1.41 -49.30
N GLN A 16 12.65 2.58 -49.03
CA GLN A 16 12.70 3.18 -47.68
C GLN A 16 11.75 4.38 -47.51
N GLN A 17 10.74 4.55 -48.37
CA GLN A 17 9.66 5.47 -48.03
C GLN A 17 8.84 4.87 -46.87
N PRO A 18 8.66 5.60 -45.74
CA PRO A 18 7.75 5.15 -44.71
C PRO A 18 6.35 5.04 -45.32
N GLN A 19 5.78 3.83 -45.28
CA GLN A 19 4.36 3.60 -45.57
C GLN A 19 3.55 4.60 -44.74
N PRO A 20 2.59 5.34 -45.32
CA PRO A 20 1.67 6.11 -44.51
C PRO A 20 0.97 5.11 -43.58
N GLN A 21 1.20 5.26 -42.27
CA GLN A 21 0.45 4.52 -41.27
C GLN A 21 -1.03 4.80 -41.54
N GLN A 22 -1.73 3.81 -42.09
CA GLN A 22 -3.18 3.83 -42.13
C GLN A 22 -3.62 3.82 -40.67
N GLN A 23 -3.99 5.00 -40.16
CA GLN A 23 -4.70 5.08 -38.90
C GLN A 23 -5.98 4.24 -39.06
N PRO A 24 -6.30 3.35 -38.12
CA PRO A 24 -7.56 2.62 -38.20
C PRO A 24 -8.69 3.64 -38.29
N ALA A 25 -9.57 3.44 -39.28
CA ALA A 25 -10.80 4.21 -39.38
C ALA A 25 -11.62 3.95 -38.12
N TYR A 26 -11.50 4.84 -37.14
CA TYR A 26 -12.41 4.85 -36.01
C TYR A 26 -13.81 5.05 -36.59
N ILE A 27 -14.67 4.06 -36.38
CA ILE A 27 -16.12 4.21 -36.52
C ILE A 27 -16.47 5.38 -35.63
N HIS A 28 -16.73 6.52 -36.27
CA HIS A 28 -17.31 7.68 -35.63
C HIS A 28 -18.76 7.28 -35.38
N ASP A 29 -19.04 6.70 -34.21
CA ASP A 29 -20.41 6.59 -33.73
C ASP A 29 -20.96 8.01 -33.70
N TYR A 30 -21.79 8.28 -34.70
CA TYR A 30 -22.35 9.57 -35.01
C TYR A 30 -23.20 10.04 -33.82
N TYR A 31 -22.65 10.94 -33.01
CA TYR A 31 -23.50 11.94 -32.39
C TYR A 31 -23.90 12.94 -33.47
N TYR A 32 -25.10 12.73 -34.00
CA TYR A 32 -25.80 13.59 -34.94
C TYR A 32 -25.96 14.99 -34.33
N TYR A 33 -25.00 15.88 -34.58
CA TYR A 33 -25.18 17.31 -34.38
C TYR A 33 -25.90 17.88 -35.61
N PRO A 34 -27.01 18.61 -35.45
CA PRO A 34 -27.70 19.20 -36.59
C PRO A 34 -26.80 20.27 -37.22
N GLN A 35 -26.43 20.07 -38.48
CA GLN A 35 -25.86 21.15 -39.31
C GLN A 35 -26.94 22.21 -39.51
N GLN A 36 -26.80 23.35 -38.83
CA GLN A 36 -27.47 24.57 -39.25
C GLN A 36 -26.73 25.11 -40.46
N HIS A 37 -27.31 24.93 -41.64
CA HIS A 37 -26.88 25.61 -42.86
C HIS A 37 -26.99 27.13 -42.65
N TYR A 38 -25.86 27.84 -42.72
CA TYR A 38 -25.83 29.24 -43.13
C TYR A 38 -24.49 29.53 -43.83
N MET A 39 -24.41 29.16 -45.10
CA MET A 39 -23.58 29.91 -46.04
C MET A 39 -24.37 31.15 -46.47
N SER A 40 -24.22 32.22 -45.70
CA SER A 40 -24.37 33.58 -46.20
C SER A 40 -23.45 34.46 -45.39
N SER A 41 -22.40 34.94 -46.04
CA SER A 41 -21.52 35.98 -45.52
C SER A 41 -22.36 37.17 -45.03
N PRO A 42 -22.18 37.68 -43.80
CA PRO A 42 -22.93 38.85 -43.36
C PRO A 42 -22.33 40.12 -43.98
N PRO A 43 -23.15 41.04 -44.49
CA PRO A 43 -22.69 42.40 -44.74
C PRO A 43 -22.39 43.05 -43.38
N PHE A 44 -21.41 43.95 -43.38
CA PHE A 44 -21.10 44.86 -42.29
C PHE A 44 -22.35 45.25 -41.47
N GLY A 45 -22.36 44.91 -40.18
CA GLY A 45 -23.47 45.23 -39.29
C GLY A 45 -23.07 44.97 -37.83
N LEU A 46 -22.90 46.06 -37.10
CA LEU A 46 -22.57 46.13 -35.68
C LEU A 46 -23.76 45.60 -34.86
N GLU A 47 -23.69 44.37 -34.35
CA GLU A 47 -24.59 43.92 -33.29
C GLU A 47 -23.90 42.86 -32.42
N GLY A 48 -23.59 43.24 -31.18
CA GLY A 48 -22.85 42.41 -30.22
C GLY A 48 -23.61 41.12 -29.93
N SER A 49 -23.09 39.99 -30.44
CA SER A 49 -23.68 38.68 -30.21
C SER A 49 -23.50 38.25 -28.73
N PRO A 50 -24.59 38.09 -27.95
CA PRO A 50 -24.53 37.74 -26.52
C PRO A 50 -24.02 36.30 -26.28
N ASN A 51 -23.84 35.52 -27.35
CA ASN A 51 -23.46 34.12 -27.32
C ASN A 51 -21.95 33.87 -27.05
N MET A 52 -21.09 34.87 -27.28
CA MET A 52 -19.65 34.69 -27.04
C MET A 52 -19.28 34.83 -25.56
N ALA A 53 -19.95 35.74 -24.84
CA ALA A 53 -19.76 35.95 -23.41
C ALA A 53 -20.22 34.71 -22.61
N GLU A 54 -21.39 34.16 -22.93
CA GLU A 54 -21.91 32.94 -22.28
C GLU A 54 -20.99 31.72 -22.53
N LYS A 55 -20.49 31.55 -23.76
CA LYS A 55 -19.51 30.49 -24.08
C LYS A 55 -18.15 30.70 -23.39
N ALA A 56 -17.73 31.93 -23.17
CA ALA A 56 -16.51 32.25 -22.44
C ALA A 56 -16.69 31.98 -20.94
N GLN A 57 -17.86 32.32 -20.38
CA GLN A 57 -18.21 32.04 -18.99
C GLN A 57 -18.24 30.54 -18.71
N LYS A 58 -18.93 29.74 -19.54
CA LYS A 58 -18.94 28.26 -19.41
C LYS A 58 -17.53 27.65 -19.44
N ARG A 59 -16.64 28.19 -20.28
CA ARG A 59 -15.23 27.77 -20.33
C ARG A 59 -14.45 28.16 -19.07
N ALA A 60 -14.71 29.36 -18.54
CA ALA A 60 -14.09 29.82 -17.29
C ALA A 60 -14.53 28.97 -16.10
N GLU A 61 -15.84 28.68 -15.99
CA GLU A 61 -16.40 27.79 -14.96
C GLU A 61 -15.80 26.39 -15.03
N HIS A 62 -15.75 25.79 -16.23
CA HIS A 62 -15.09 24.50 -16.43
C HIS A 62 -13.61 24.52 -16.00
N ASN A 63 -12.85 25.56 -16.37
CA ASN A 63 -11.46 25.71 -15.98
C ASN A 63 -11.28 25.88 -14.47
N ALA A 64 -12.22 26.54 -13.79
CA ALA A 64 -12.21 26.68 -12.34
C ALA A 64 -12.41 25.32 -11.66
N ILE A 65 -13.39 24.53 -12.11
CA ILE A 65 -13.68 23.20 -11.58
C ILE A 65 -12.48 22.27 -11.77
N GLU A 66 -11.88 22.24 -12.97
CA GLU A 66 -10.73 21.38 -13.25
C GLU A 66 -9.49 21.80 -12.43
N ARG A 67 -9.29 23.10 -12.20
CA ARG A 67 -8.22 23.59 -11.31
C ARG A 67 -8.42 23.08 -9.88
N GLN A 68 -9.63 23.20 -9.33
CA GLN A 68 -9.97 22.67 -8.01
C GLN A 68 -9.73 21.15 -7.94
N ARG A 69 -10.13 20.39 -8.98
CA ARG A 69 -9.88 18.95 -9.04
C ARG A 69 -8.38 18.61 -8.99
N ARG A 70 -7.56 19.36 -9.73
CA ARG A 70 -6.09 19.20 -9.75
C ARG A 70 -5.46 19.56 -8.41
N GLU A 71 -5.94 20.60 -7.74
CA GLU A 71 -5.48 21.00 -6.41
C GLU A 71 -5.76 19.89 -5.39
N VAL A 72 -6.99 19.37 -5.34
CA VAL A 72 -7.35 18.24 -4.47
C VAL A 72 -6.48 17.02 -4.73
N LEU A 73 -6.24 16.67 -6.00
CA LEU A 73 -5.37 15.55 -6.37
C LEU A 73 -3.93 15.78 -5.89
N ASN A 74 -3.38 16.99 -6.08
CA ASN A 74 -2.03 17.32 -5.63
C ASN A 74 -1.92 17.26 -4.09
N THR A 75 -2.93 17.70 -3.36
CA THR A 75 -2.98 17.57 -1.89
C THR A 75 -2.93 16.10 -1.47
N LYS A 76 -3.66 15.20 -2.15
CA LYS A 76 -3.60 13.76 -1.88
C LYS A 76 -2.19 13.19 -2.10
N PHE A 77 -1.49 13.61 -3.16
CA PHE A 77 -0.09 13.21 -3.37
C PHE A 77 0.83 13.70 -2.25
N GLN A 78 0.65 14.92 -1.76
CA GLN A 78 1.45 15.46 -0.66
C GLN A 78 1.18 14.71 0.65
N GLN A 79 -0.09 14.44 0.98
CA GLN A 79 -0.46 13.65 2.14
C GLN A 79 0.15 12.24 2.09
N LEU A 80 0.12 11.59 0.92
CA LEU A 80 0.75 10.30 0.71
C LEU A 80 2.26 10.38 0.97
N ALA A 81 2.95 11.37 0.40
CA ALA A 81 4.39 11.53 0.61
C ALA A 81 4.77 11.72 2.09
N LEU A 82 3.99 12.50 2.83
CA LEU A 82 4.20 12.73 4.27
C LEU A 82 3.95 11.48 5.12
N SER A 83 3.06 10.58 4.67
CA SER A 83 2.74 9.34 5.39
C SER A 83 3.80 8.23 5.24
N LEU A 84 4.70 8.36 4.26
CA LEU A 84 5.65 7.32 3.90
C LEU A 84 7.00 7.53 4.62
N PRO A 85 7.44 6.61 5.49
CA PRO A 85 8.72 6.74 6.19
C PRO A 85 9.92 6.83 5.25
N ASN A 86 9.87 6.13 4.11
CA ASN A 86 10.94 6.11 3.12
C ASN A 86 11.02 7.36 2.23
N LEU A 87 10.13 8.35 2.39
CA LEU A 87 10.18 9.65 1.70
C LEU A 87 10.53 10.82 2.62
N GLN A 88 10.74 10.61 3.92
CA GLN A 88 10.91 11.72 4.87
C GLN A 88 12.09 12.64 4.55
N HIS A 89 13.11 12.12 3.86
CA HIS A 89 14.32 12.87 3.50
C HIS A 89 14.19 13.56 2.14
N ASP A 90 13.20 13.16 1.34
CA ASP A 90 12.91 13.76 0.05
C ASP A 90 12.05 15.00 0.25
N ARG A 91 12.67 16.19 0.16
CA ARG A 91 11.97 17.46 0.37
C ARG A 91 10.91 17.77 -0.71
N ARG A 92 11.13 17.33 -1.95
CA ARG A 92 10.24 17.59 -3.11
C ARG A 92 10.18 16.38 -4.05
N PRO A 93 9.61 15.24 -3.61
CA PRO A 93 9.53 14.05 -4.43
C PRO A 93 8.59 14.27 -5.62
N SER A 94 8.96 13.71 -6.77
CA SER A 94 8.11 13.75 -7.97
C SER A 94 6.88 12.86 -7.80
N LYS A 95 5.82 13.07 -8.60
CA LYS A 95 4.63 12.18 -8.58
C LYS A 95 4.99 10.72 -8.87
N GLY A 96 5.91 10.49 -9.80
CA GLY A 96 6.41 9.15 -10.11
C GLY A 96 7.15 8.53 -8.93
N THR A 97 8.04 9.31 -8.30
CA THR A 97 8.80 8.88 -7.10
C THR A 97 7.86 8.52 -5.95
N ILE A 98 6.82 9.33 -5.68
CA ILE A 98 5.83 9.02 -4.64
C ILE A 98 5.19 7.66 -4.91
N ILE A 99 4.76 7.38 -6.14
CA ILE A 99 4.14 6.11 -6.51
C ILE A 99 5.12 4.95 -6.36
N GLU A 100 6.31 5.07 -6.93
CA GLU A 100 7.35 4.02 -6.90
C GLU A 100 7.73 3.64 -5.47
N ARG A 101 8.03 4.64 -4.65
CA ARG A 101 8.39 4.43 -3.25
C ARG A 101 7.23 3.92 -2.40
N THR A 102 5.98 4.26 -2.74
CA THR A 102 4.80 3.67 -2.11
C THR A 102 4.74 2.17 -2.38
N LEU A 103 4.95 1.76 -3.64
CA LEU A 103 4.94 0.34 -4.02
C LEU A 103 6.07 -0.42 -3.32
N GLU A 104 7.26 0.16 -3.27
CA GLU A 104 8.40 -0.38 -2.54
C GLU A 104 8.06 -0.56 -1.05
N TYR A 105 7.51 0.47 -0.40
CA TYR A 105 7.15 0.43 1.02
C TYR A 105 6.09 -0.63 1.33
N VAL A 106 5.04 -0.73 0.52
CA VAL A 106 3.99 -1.76 0.70
C VAL A 106 4.59 -3.16 0.57
N LYS A 107 5.42 -3.40 -0.45
CA LYS A 107 6.08 -4.70 -0.64
C LYS A 107 6.96 -5.07 0.56
N GLN A 108 7.80 -4.15 1.02
CA GLN A 108 8.67 -4.37 2.17
C GLN A 108 7.86 -4.62 3.46
N THR A 109 6.77 -3.87 3.65
CA THR A 109 5.90 -4.01 4.84
C THR A 109 5.24 -5.38 4.88
N VAL A 110 4.71 -5.86 3.75
CA VAL A 110 4.11 -7.20 3.66
C VAL A 110 5.14 -8.30 3.91
N GLN A 111 6.37 -8.16 3.40
CA GLN A 111 7.45 -9.12 3.66
C GLN A 111 7.83 -9.16 5.14
N LYS A 112 8.02 -7.99 5.78
CA LYS A 112 8.31 -7.89 7.21
C LYS A 112 7.19 -8.47 8.07
N GLU A 113 5.93 -8.24 7.70
CA GLU A 113 4.79 -8.82 8.41
C GLU A 113 4.83 -10.36 8.40
N GLN A 114 5.18 -10.97 7.26
CA GLN A 114 5.34 -12.42 7.15
C GLN A 114 6.49 -12.94 8.02
N GLU A 115 7.63 -12.23 8.02
CA GLU A 115 8.77 -12.58 8.85
C GLU A 115 8.42 -12.51 10.35
N PHE A 116 7.74 -11.44 10.79
CA PHE A 116 7.31 -11.32 12.19
C PHE A 116 6.30 -12.39 12.58
N LYS A 117 5.35 -12.73 11.71
CA LYS A 117 4.43 -13.86 11.95
C LYS A 117 5.19 -15.17 12.15
N TYR A 118 6.17 -15.44 11.28
CA TYR A 118 7.03 -16.62 11.41
C TYR A 118 7.79 -16.62 12.75
N GLN A 119 8.44 -15.51 13.11
CA GLN A 119 9.16 -15.39 14.38
C GLN A 119 8.25 -15.59 15.59
N ILE A 120 7.06 -15.00 15.59
CA ILE A 120 6.06 -15.18 16.66
C ILE A 120 5.68 -16.66 16.79
N ASP A 121 5.46 -17.36 15.69
CA ASP A 121 5.10 -18.79 15.72
C ASP A 121 6.25 -19.67 16.23
N GLN A 122 7.49 -19.35 15.87
CA GLN A 122 8.66 -20.06 16.37
C GLN A 122 8.85 -19.82 17.87
N LEU A 123 8.67 -18.59 18.35
CA LEU A 123 8.71 -18.27 19.78
C LEU A 123 7.59 -18.98 20.56
N ARG A 124 6.38 -19.05 20.00
CA ARG A 124 5.26 -19.79 20.61
C ARG A 124 5.57 -21.28 20.74
N LYS A 125 6.16 -21.90 19.71
CA LYS A 125 6.58 -23.31 19.77
C LYS A 125 7.67 -23.53 20.82
N ALA A 126 8.70 -22.68 20.84
CA ALA A 126 9.77 -22.75 21.81
C ALA A 126 9.25 -22.62 23.25
N ASN A 127 8.39 -21.62 23.50
CA ASN A 127 7.74 -21.46 24.79
C ASN A 127 6.92 -22.69 25.17
N ARG A 128 6.14 -23.26 24.24
CA ARG A 128 5.37 -24.49 24.50
C ARG A 128 6.28 -25.65 24.90
N THR A 129 7.40 -25.84 24.20
CA THR A 129 8.38 -26.88 24.53
C THR A 129 8.98 -26.66 25.91
N LEU A 130 9.38 -25.42 26.24
CA LEU A 130 9.91 -25.09 27.56
C LEU A 130 8.89 -25.34 28.67
N PHE A 131 7.63 -24.97 28.48
CA PHE A 131 6.57 -25.24 29.46
C PHE A 131 6.37 -26.75 29.68
N LEU A 132 6.40 -27.56 28.61
CA LEU A 132 6.31 -29.02 28.74
C LEU A 132 7.51 -29.60 29.49
N GLN A 133 8.72 -29.09 29.25
CA GLN A 133 9.91 -29.52 29.97
C GLN A 133 9.86 -29.16 31.46
N MET A 134 9.41 -27.96 31.80
CA MET A 134 9.23 -27.56 33.19
C MET A 134 8.19 -28.42 33.91
N ALA A 135 7.06 -28.72 33.25
CA ALA A 135 6.04 -29.61 33.81
C ALA A 135 6.56 -31.03 34.04
N SER A 136 7.31 -31.60 33.08
CA SER A 136 7.89 -32.94 33.26
C SER A 136 8.94 -33.02 34.38
N LEU A 137 9.62 -31.91 34.69
CA LEU A 137 10.62 -31.84 35.77
C LEU A 137 9.97 -31.60 37.13
N SER A 138 8.78 -31.01 37.19
CA SER A 138 8.06 -30.77 38.46
C SER A 138 7.34 -32.01 38.99
N ASP A 139 7.12 -33.04 38.16
CA ASP A 139 6.44 -34.27 38.56
C ASP A 139 7.37 -35.28 39.27
N ASP A 140 8.68 -35.00 39.39
CA ASP A 140 9.68 -35.86 40.07
C ASP A 140 9.85 -35.55 41.59
N ASP A 141 9.12 -34.59 42.16
CA ASP A 141 9.15 -34.22 43.60
C ASP A 141 7.87 -34.67 44.36
N LEU A 142 7.40 -35.91 44.14
CA LEU A 142 6.47 -36.57 45.07
C LEU A 142 7.12 -37.84 45.63
N GLU A 143 8.06 -37.64 46.54
CA GLU A 143 8.47 -38.69 47.49
C GLU A 143 7.24 -39.11 48.31
N ASP A 144 7.02 -40.43 48.36
CA ASP A 144 6.13 -41.14 49.28
C ASP A 144 6.40 -40.70 50.74
N ASP A 145 5.44 -40.03 51.37
CA ASP A 145 5.31 -40.02 52.83
C ASP A 145 3.92 -40.55 53.20
N ASP A 146 3.89 -41.87 53.35
CA ASP A 146 2.79 -42.66 53.89
C ASP A 146 2.90 -42.62 55.43
N GLU A 147 2.14 -41.75 56.12
CA GLU A 147 1.93 -41.89 57.57
C GLU A 147 0.44 -41.80 57.94
N GLN A 148 -0.09 -42.97 58.32
CA GLN A 148 -1.40 -43.16 58.91
C GLN A 148 -1.55 -42.40 60.23
N ILE A 149 -2.64 -41.64 60.42
CA ILE A 149 -3.20 -41.36 61.75
C ILE A 149 -4.73 -41.45 61.73
N SER A 150 -5.20 -42.62 62.20
CA SER A 150 -6.39 -42.93 63.00
C SER A 150 -7.66 -42.06 62.95
N ASN A 151 -8.77 -42.75 62.66
CA ASN A 151 -10.09 -42.76 63.33
C ASN A 151 -10.72 -41.44 63.83
N THR A 152 -11.94 -41.22 63.35
CA THR A 152 -13.00 -40.28 63.75
C THR A 152 -13.30 -40.26 65.26
N PRO A 153 -13.86 -39.16 65.79
CA PRO A 153 -15.33 -39.06 65.82
C PRO A 153 -15.90 -37.67 65.48
N GLU A 154 -16.98 -37.71 64.71
CA GLU A 154 -18.17 -36.85 64.67
C GLU A 154 -18.13 -35.50 65.42
N GLY A 155 -18.30 -34.42 64.65
CA GLY A 155 -18.64 -33.08 65.13
C GLY A 155 -19.31 -32.30 64.00
N ASP A 156 -20.62 -32.15 64.12
CA ASP A 156 -21.57 -31.48 63.22
C ASP A 156 -21.39 -29.94 63.17
N CYS A 157 -22.02 -29.32 62.15
CA CYS A 157 -22.29 -27.90 61.87
C CYS A 157 -21.15 -26.97 61.37
N ASP A 158 -21.18 -26.55 60.10
CA ASP A 158 -22.01 -25.43 59.60
C ASP A 158 -21.63 -25.08 58.13
N ASP A 159 -22.64 -24.85 57.30
CA ASP A 159 -22.55 -24.40 55.92
C ASP A 159 -22.14 -22.93 55.86
N THR A 160 -21.03 -22.56 55.19
CA THR A 160 -20.99 -21.26 54.49
C THR A 160 -20.03 -21.27 53.29
N PHE A 161 -20.65 -21.22 52.12
CA PHE A 161 -20.10 -20.93 50.80
C PHE A 161 -19.29 -19.61 50.76
N SER A 162 -17.97 -19.65 50.52
CA SER A 162 -17.26 -18.51 49.91
C SER A 162 -15.88 -18.89 49.38
N CYS A 163 -15.87 -19.37 48.13
CA CYS A 163 -14.68 -19.38 47.30
C CYS A 163 -14.27 -17.93 46.96
N LYS A 164 -13.17 -17.45 47.55
CA LYS A 164 -12.44 -16.28 47.04
C LYS A 164 -11.17 -16.77 46.34
N SER A 165 -11.29 -16.97 45.04
CA SER A 165 -10.18 -17.17 44.13
C SER A 165 -9.32 -15.90 44.08
N SER A 166 -8.02 -16.07 44.32
CA SER A 166 -7.01 -15.04 44.05
C SER A 166 -6.96 -14.77 42.55
N ILE A 167 -7.38 -13.55 42.19
CA ILE A 167 -7.21 -12.94 40.88
C ILE A 167 -5.71 -12.83 40.56
N THR A 168 -5.20 -13.74 39.72
CA THR A 168 -3.94 -13.53 39.02
C THR A 168 -4.25 -12.65 37.81
N SER A 169 -3.92 -11.36 37.91
CA SER A 169 -4.05 -10.44 36.78
C SER A 169 -2.93 -10.71 35.78
N SER A 170 -3.25 -11.35 34.66
CA SER A 170 -2.36 -11.49 33.51
C SER A 170 -1.92 -10.11 32.99
N PRO A 171 -0.63 -9.90 32.68
CA PRO A 171 -0.17 -8.63 32.13
C PRO A 171 -0.80 -8.38 30.75
N THR A 172 -1.26 -7.14 30.55
CA THR A 172 -1.87 -6.72 29.30
C THR A 172 -0.81 -6.23 28.32
N LEU A 173 -1.11 -6.30 27.02
CA LEU A 173 -0.18 -6.02 25.91
C LEU A 173 0.40 -4.58 25.92
N SER A 174 -0.10 -3.70 26.79
CA SER A 174 0.38 -2.33 26.99
C SER A 174 1.58 -2.21 27.94
N ASP A 175 1.93 -3.27 28.67
CA ASP A 175 2.89 -3.20 29.78
C ASP A 175 4.33 -3.61 29.38
N LEU A 176 4.58 -3.88 28.09
CA LEU A 176 5.92 -4.22 27.60
C LEU A 176 6.62 -2.97 27.05
N PRO A 177 7.83 -2.62 27.53
CA PRO A 177 8.58 -1.50 26.98
C PRO A 177 8.94 -1.80 25.51
N ILE A 178 8.68 -0.84 24.63
CA ILE A 178 9.12 -0.87 23.24
C ILE A 178 10.64 -0.95 23.25
N LEU A 179 11.18 -2.14 22.98
CA LEU A 179 12.61 -2.33 22.79
C LEU A 179 12.98 -1.60 21.49
N MET A 180 13.49 -0.37 21.63
CA MET A 180 14.24 0.32 20.58
C MET A 180 15.46 -0.55 20.27
N THR A 181 15.33 -1.46 19.32
CA THR A 181 16.48 -2.22 18.81
C THR A 181 17.31 -1.27 17.97
N THR A 182 18.38 -0.76 18.57
CA THR A 182 19.48 -0.10 17.87
C THR A 182 20.06 -1.04 16.82
N ASP A 183 20.34 -0.47 15.65
CA ASP A 183 20.94 -1.09 14.47
C ASP A 183 22.06 -2.08 14.81
N PHE A 184 21.85 -3.37 14.51
CA PHE A 184 22.96 -4.31 14.41
C PHE A 184 23.55 -4.24 13.01
N GLN A 185 24.69 -3.54 12.93
CA GLN A 185 25.57 -3.51 11.77
C GLN A 185 25.93 -4.94 11.35
N ASN A 186 25.55 -5.24 10.10
CA ASN A 186 25.84 -6.48 9.41
C ASN A 186 27.36 -6.60 9.14
N ASN A 187 28.11 -7.17 10.08
CA ASN A 187 29.50 -7.55 9.89
C ASN A 187 29.58 -8.93 9.21
N ASN A 188 29.46 -8.94 7.88
CA ASN A 188 29.96 -10.05 7.09
C ASN A 188 31.49 -10.00 7.07
N HIS A 189 32.11 -10.60 8.08
CA HIS A 189 33.49 -11.04 8.01
C HIS A 189 33.58 -12.50 8.43
N LEU A 190 34.08 -13.32 7.50
CA LEU A 190 35.04 -14.40 7.69
C LEU A 190 34.62 -15.79 7.16
N ILE A 191 35.24 -16.13 6.02
CA ILE A 191 35.94 -17.39 5.69
C ILE A 191 35.12 -18.69 5.73
N VAL A 192 34.93 -19.29 4.54
CA VAL A 192 35.66 -20.49 4.10
C VAL A 192 36.02 -20.32 2.63
#